data_AF-A0A382YF16-F1
#
_entry.id   AF-A0A382YF16-F1
#
_cell.length_a   1.000
_cell.length_b   1.000
_cell.length_c   1.000
_cell.angle_alpha   90.00
_cell.angle_beta   90.00
_cell.angle_gamma   90.00
#
_symmetry.space_group_name_H-M   'P 1'
#
loop_
_entity.id
_entity.type
_entity.pdbx_description
1 polymer ?
#
loop_
_entity_poly.entity_id
_entity_poly.type
_entity_poly.pdbx_seq_one_letter_code
_entity_poly.pdbx_strand_id
1 'polypeptide(L)' 'MKELFSTFKSWLADITDIMMHMLALGVVVEVAYGKGIFGAGVVGNITALVNSIGESGFAGLVALLVIVGLYRK' A
#
# COMPACT_ATOMS: atom_id res chain seq x y z
N MET A 1 4.99 15.17 26.61
CA MET A 1 5.32 13.96 25.81
C MET A 1 4.12 13.46 25.00
N LYS A 2 2.95 13.18 25.60
CA LYS A 2 1.77 12.69 24.85
C LYS A 2 1.27 13.65 23.74
N GLU A 3 1.29 14.96 23.98
CA GLU A 3 0.94 15.97 22.94
C GLU A 3 1.91 15.98 21.75
N LEU A 4 3.21 15.88 21.98
CA LEU A 4 4.19 15.84 20.90
C LEU A 4 3.99 14.60 20.01
N PHE A 5 3.70 13.45 20.63
CA PHE A 5 3.36 12.23 19.90
C PHE A 5 2.06 12.34 19.11
N SER A 6 1.02 12.99 19.66
CA SER A 6 -0.25 13.18 18.92
C SER A 6 -0.09 14.11 17.74
N THR A 7 0.64 15.22 17.89
CA THR A 7 0.89 16.17 16.80
C THR A 7 1.73 15.53 15.69
N PHE A 8 2.77 14.78 16.05
CA PHE A 8 3.58 14.04 15.07
C PHE A 8 2.75 12.98 14.33
N LYS A 9 1.92 12.22 15.05
CA LYS A 9 1.02 11.23 14.44
C LYS A 9 0.01 11.88 13.50
N SER A 10 -0.54 13.05 13.87
CA SER A 10 -1.45 13.81 12.99
C SER A 10 -0.75 14.25 11.72
N TRP A 11 0.44 14.84 11.82
CA TRP A 11 1.21 15.27 10.65
C TRP A 11 1.56 14.09 9.72
N LEU A 12 1.94 12.94 10.28
CA LEU A 12 2.15 11.73 9.49
C LEU A 12 0.87 11.23 8.82
N ALA A 13 -0.28 11.32 9.50
CA ALA A 13 -1.56 10.95 8.93
C ALA A 13 -1.90 11.86 7.73
N ASP A 14 -1.70 13.17 7.87
CA ASP A 14 -1.96 14.15 6.79
C ASP A 14 -1.06 13.89 5.57
N ILE A 15 0.23 13.61 5.78
CA ILE A 15 1.15 13.25 4.69
C ILE A 15 0.72 11.93 4.03
N THR A 16 0.38 10.93 4.83
CA THR A 16 -0.07 9.63 4.32
C THR A 16 -1.33 9.79 3.48
N ASP A 17 -2.25 10.65 3.90
CA ASP A 17 -3.47 10.95 3.18
C ASP A 17 -3.17 11.58 1.82
N ILE A 18 -2.29 12.59 1.76
CA ILE A 18 -1.84 13.19 0.49
C ILE A 18 -1.20 12.14 -0.43
N MET A 19 -0.34 11.27 0.12
CA MET A 19 0.29 10.20 -0.65
C MET A 19 -0.73 9.19 -1.17
N MET A 20 -1.78 8.87 -0.41
CA MET A 20 -2.87 8.00 -0.86
C MET A 20 -3.63 8.60 -2.04
N HIS A 21 -3.95 9.90 -1.99
CA HIS A 21 -4.58 10.58 -3.13
C HIS A 21 -3.69 10.53 -4.38
N MET A 22 -2.38 10.71 -4.20
CA MET A 22 -1.41 10.65 -5.29
C MET A 22 -1.27 9.22 -5.87
N LEU A 23 -1.28 8.19 -5.02
CA LEU A 23 -1.31 6.78 -5.43
C LEU A 23 -2.58 6.44 -6.20
N ALA A 24 -3.74 6.93 -5.75
CA ALA A 24 -5.01 6.71 -6.44
C ALA A 24 -4.99 7.27 -7.86
N LEU A 25 -4.45 8.48 -8.05
CA LEU A 25 -4.23 9.05 -9.38
C LEU A 25 -3.26 8.19 -10.21
N GLY A 26 -2.17 7.73 -9.60
CA GLY A 26 -1.20 6.83 -10.25
C GLY A 26 -1.85 5.55 -10.78
N VAL A 27 -2.71 4.92 -9.99
CA VAL A 27 -3.47 3.73 -10.40
C VAL A 27 -4.41 4.03 -11.57
N VAL A 28 -5.20 5.11 -11.49
CA VAL A 28 -6.14 5.47 -12.57
C VAL A 28 -5.41 5.70 -13.89
N VAL A 29 -4.28 6.41 -13.84
CA VAL A 29 -3.48 6.72 -15.02
C VAL A 29 -2.81 5.46 -15.58
N GLU A 30 -2.22 4.62 -14.73
CA GLU A 30 -1.59 3.37 -15.17
C GLU A 30 -2.59 2.40 -15.81
N VAL A 31 -3.81 2.32 -15.27
CA VAL A 31 -4.90 1.52 -15.85
C VAL A 31 -5.36 2.10 -17.20
N ALA A 32 -5.49 3.43 -17.31
CA ALA A 32 -5.93 4.08 -18.53
C ALA A 32 -4.93 3.96 -19.69
N TYR A 33 -3.64 4.07 -19.40
CA TYR A 33 -2.56 4.07 -20.41
C TYR A 33 -1.83 2.73 -20.53
N GLY A 34 -2.12 1.76 -19.65
CA GLY A 34 -1.51 0.43 -19.62
C GLY A 34 -0.04 0.41 -19.19
N LYS A 35 0.50 1.51 -18.66
CA LYS A 35 1.88 1.61 -18.19
C LYS A 35 2.01 2.61 -17.05
N GLY A 36 2.91 2.33 -16.10
CA GLY A 36 3.25 3.25 -15.03
C GLY A 36 3.91 4.53 -15.57
N ILE A 37 3.66 5.65 -14.90
CA ILE A 37 4.35 6.93 -15.13
C ILE A 37 5.49 7.06 -14.11
N PHE A 38 6.57 7.77 -14.46
CA PHE A 38 7.77 7.94 -13.61
C PHE A 38 8.58 6.66 -13.32
N GLY A 39 8.44 5.62 -14.15
CA GLY A 39 9.25 4.40 -14.03
C GLY A 39 8.86 3.49 -12.86
N ALA A 40 7.80 3.81 -12.13
CA ALA A 40 7.26 2.99 -11.05
C ALA A 40 5.75 2.79 -11.25
N GLY A 41 5.36 1.56 -11.66
CA GLY A 41 3.95 1.18 -11.79
C GLY A 41 3.38 0.75 -10.45
N VAL A 42 2.37 1.48 -9.95
CA VAL A 42 1.66 1.14 -8.71
C VAL A 42 0.93 -0.18 -8.86
N VAL A 43 0.20 -0.37 -9.98
CA VAL A 43 -0.54 -1.60 -10.25
C VAL A 43 0.42 -2.76 -10.45
N GLY A 44 1.51 -2.55 -11.18
CA GLY A 44 2.58 -3.55 -11.34
C GLY A 44 3.17 -3.98 -10.00
N ASN A 45 3.50 -3.04 -9.12
CA ASN A 45 4.07 -3.33 -7.79
C ASN A 45 3.10 -4.13 -6.91
N ILE A 46 1.82 -3.76 -6.90
CA ILE A 46 0.78 -4.51 -6.16
C ILE A 46 0.65 -5.92 -6.73
N THR A 47 0.57 -6.05 -8.05
CA THR A 47 0.42 -7.35 -8.72
C THR A 47 1.61 -8.27 -8.43
N ALA A 48 2.84 -7.74 -8.44
CA ALA A 48 4.04 -8.50 -8.09
C ALA A 48 4.01 -9.00 -6.63
N LEU A 49 3.52 -8.17 -5.71
CA LEU A 49 3.35 -8.57 -4.30
C LEU A 49 2.26 -9.63 -4.13
N VAL A 50 1.14 -9.53 -4.84
CA VAL A 50 0.10 -10.57 -4.80
C VAL A 50 0.63 -11.89 -5.37
N ASN A 51 1.36 -11.83 -6.48
CA ASN A 51 1.95 -13.01 -7.09
C ASN A 51 2.97 -13.68 -6.16
N SER A 52 3.84 -12.91 -5.48
CA SER A 52 4.81 -13.49 -4.55
C SER A 52 4.15 -14.23 -3.38
N ILE A 53 2.99 -13.74 -2.91
CA ILE A 53 2.19 -14.44 -1.90
C ILE A 53 1.56 -15.70 -2.50
N GLY A 54 1.00 -15.63 -3.71
CA GLY A 54 0.41 -16.79 -4.40
C GLY A 54 1.41 -17.91 -4.69
N GLU A 55 2.60 -17.56 -5.16
CA GLU A 55 3.71 -18.49 -5.44
C GLU A 55 4.22 -19.18 -4.16
N SER A 56 4.11 -18.50 -3.02
CA SER A 56 4.44 -19.08 -1.70
C SER A 56 3.43 -20.10 -1.19
N GLY A 57 2.31 -20.32 -1.91
CA GLY A 57 1.30 -21.34 -1.60
C GLY A 57 0.72 -21.21 -0.19
N PHE A 58 0.76 -22.29 0.59
CA PHE A 58 0.21 -22.30 1.96
C PHE A 58 0.89 -21.29 2.89
N ALA A 59 2.21 -21.13 2.79
CA ALA A 59 2.93 -20.15 3.61
C ALA A 59 2.50 -18.71 3.29
N GLY A 60 2.22 -18.43 2.02
CA GLY A 60 1.67 -17.14 1.59
C GLY A 60 0.30 -16.85 2.19
N LEU A 61 -0.60 -17.84 2.20
CA LEU A 61 -1.92 -17.71 2.83
C LEU A 61 -1.81 -17.44 4.34
N VAL A 62 -0.93 -18.15 5.04
CA VAL A 62 -0.69 -17.92 6.47
C VAL A 62 -0.17 -16.51 6.71
N ALA A 63 0.80 -16.04 5.92
CA ALA A 63 1.32 -14.67 6.02
C ALA A 63 0.20 -13.63 5.81
N LEU A 64 -0.67 -13.83 4.82
CA LEU A 64 -1.78 -12.93 4.51
C LEU A 64 -2.81 -12.90 5.67
N LEU A 65 -3.14 -14.06 6.26
CA LEU A 65 -4.01 -14.15 7.44
C LEU A 65 -3.43 -13.41 8.65
N VAL A 66 -2.13 -13.53 8.90
CA VAL A 66 -1.45 -12.80 9.99
C VAL A 66 -1.51 -11.30 9.76
N ILE A 67 -1.21 -10.82 8.55
CA ILE A 67 -1.25 -9.39 8.21
C ILE A 67 -2.67 -8.83 8.39
N VAL A 68 -3.68 -9.51 7.85
CA VAL A 68 -5.09 -9.10 8.00
C VAL A 68 -5.53 -9.14 9.46
N GLY A 69 -5.07 -10.13 10.23
CA GLY A 69 -5.33 -10.23 11.67
C GLY A 69 -4.73 -9.08 12.46
N LEU A 70 -3.54 -8.61 12.09
CA LEU A 70 -2.91 -7.43 12.69
C LEU A 70 -3.63 -6.13 12.33
N TYR A 71 -4.08 -5.98 11.07
CA TYR A 71 -4.76 -4.75 10.62
C TYR A 71 -6.16 -4.57 11.21
N ARG A 72 -6.84 -5.67 11.57
CA ARG A 72 -8.17 -5.65 12.19
C ARG A 72 -8.17 -5.35 13.69
N LYS A 73 -7.00 -5.14 14.30
CA LYS A 73 -6.81 -4.94 15.74
C LYS A 73 -6.35 -3.51 16.04
#